data_AF-A0A259RWI3-F1
#
_entry.id   AF-A0A259RWI3-F1
#
_cell.length_a   1.000
_cell.length_b   1.000
_cell.length_c   1.000
_cell.angle_alpha   90.00
_cell.angle_beta   90.00
_cell.angle_gamma   90.00
#
_symmetry.space_group_name_H-M   'P 1'
#
loop_
_entity.id
_entity.type
_entity.pdbx_description
1 polymer ?
#
loop_
_entity_poly.entity_id
_entity_poly.type
_entity_poly.pdbx_seq_one_letter_code
_entity_poly.pdbx_strand_id
1 'polypeptide(L)'
;DAAVRERWQARVRYLLVDEYQDTNTTQYELVRLLVGKIGALTAVGDDHQSIYAWRGAKPENLNRLADDFPNLHRIKLEQNYRSVNSVLKAANHLIALDTTTASKQLWSDIGMGEPHRVIVAATAEEPSASPRKFCIGTFARKPNTATLPCCFVAIIRPV
;
A
#
# COMPACT_ATOMS: atom_id res chain seq x y z
N ASP A 1 -20.87 -16.97 21.00
CA ASP A 1 -21.45 -18.32 20.94
C ASP A 1 -20.42 -19.31 20.40
N ALA A 2 -20.13 -20.36 21.16
CA ALA A 2 -19.11 -21.36 20.79
C ALA A 2 -19.54 -22.23 19.60
N ALA A 3 -20.81 -22.63 19.54
CA ALA A 3 -21.35 -23.45 18.45
C ALA A 3 -21.34 -22.70 17.12
N VAL A 4 -21.67 -21.41 17.15
CA VAL A 4 -21.58 -20.55 15.95
C VAL A 4 -20.13 -20.43 15.48
N ARG A 5 -19.19 -20.21 16.40
CA ARG A 5 -17.76 -20.10 16.06
C ARG A 5 -17.23 -21.40 15.45
N GLU A 6 -17.52 -22.55 16.04
CA GLU A 6 -17.09 -23.85 15.52
C GLU A 6 -17.66 -24.13 14.12
N ARG A 7 -18.94 -23.79 13.90
CA ARG A 7 -19.56 -23.89 12.57
C ARG A 7 -18.82 -23.06 11.53
N TRP A 8 -18.43 -21.83 11.88
CA TRP A 8 -17.68 -20.95 10.97
C TRP A 8 -16.25 -21.42 10.75
N GLN A 9 -15.56 -21.87 11.80
CA GLN A 9 -14.21 -22.45 11.70
C GLN A 9 -14.19 -23.71 10.83
N ALA A 10 -15.21 -24.56 10.93
CA ALA A 10 -15.34 -25.75 10.09
C ALA A 10 -15.57 -25.40 8.60
N ARG A 11 -16.23 -24.27 8.33
CA ARG A 11 -16.51 -23.78 6.98
C ARG A 11 -15.32 -23.04 6.37
N VAL A 12 -14.65 -22.20 7.16
CA VAL A 12 -13.51 -21.37 6.75
C VAL A 12 -12.22 -22.08 7.14
N ARG A 13 -11.85 -23.07 6.34
CA ARG A 13 -10.65 -23.88 6.59
C ARG A 13 -9.35 -23.15 6.26
N TYR A 14 -9.40 -22.19 5.34
CA TYR A 14 -8.28 -21.35 4.93
C TYR A 14 -8.79 -19.92 4.85
N LEU A 15 -8.06 -18.99 5.48
CA LEU A 15 -8.41 -17.58 5.51
C LEU A 15 -7.31 -16.78 4.82
N LEU A 16 -7.69 -16.04 3.78
CA LEU A 16 -6.82 -15.10 3.09
C LEU A 16 -7.31 -13.69 3.42
N VAL A 17 -6.41 -12.86 3.94
CA VAL A 17 -6.71 -11.46 4.27
C VAL A 17 -5.73 -10.57 3.53
N ASP A 18 -6.26 -9.70 2.69
CA ASP A 18 -5.51 -8.67 1.97
C ASP A 18 -5.58 -7.33 2.72
N GLU A 19 -4.66 -6.42 2.43
CA GLU A 19 -4.56 -5.08 3.04
C GLU A 19 -4.57 -5.11 4.59
N TYR A 20 -3.82 -6.06 5.17
CA TYR A 20 -3.86 -6.32 6.61
C TYR A 20 -3.39 -5.14 7.48
N GLN A 21 -2.55 -4.25 6.93
CA GLN A 21 -2.08 -3.05 7.61
C GLN A 21 -3.22 -2.09 8.00
N ASP A 22 -4.33 -2.11 7.26
CA ASP A 22 -5.47 -1.21 7.46
C ASP A 22 -6.54 -1.80 8.40
N THR A 23 -6.24 -2.94 9.03
CA THR A 23 -7.16 -3.60 9.96
C THR A 23 -7.25 -2.87 11.30
N ASN A 24 -8.47 -2.76 11.83
CA ASN A 24 -8.71 -2.29 13.19
C ASN A 24 -8.73 -3.45 14.20
N THR A 25 -8.76 -3.12 15.49
CA THR A 25 -8.75 -4.10 16.60
C THR A 25 -9.88 -5.13 16.47
N THR A 26 -11.09 -4.69 16.10
CA THR A 26 -12.26 -5.58 15.98
C THR A 26 -12.11 -6.57 14.82
N GLN A 27 -11.60 -6.11 13.68
CA GLN A 27 -11.32 -6.96 12.52
C GLN A 27 -10.22 -7.99 12.83
N TYR A 28 -9.16 -7.56 13.51
CA TYR A 28 -8.09 -8.43 13.99
C TYR A 28 -8.65 -9.53 14.92
N GLU A 29 -9.48 -9.19 15.90
CA GLU A 29 -10.07 -10.18 16.81
C GLU A 29 -11.01 -11.15 16.07
N LEU A 30 -11.77 -10.66 15.08
CA LEU A 30 -12.59 -11.53 14.25
C LEU A 30 -11.76 -12.54 13.47
N VAL A 31 -10.67 -12.09 12.83
CA VAL A 31 -9.72 -12.96 12.12
C VAL A 31 -9.17 -14.02 13.07
N ARG A 32 -8.73 -13.61 14.26
CA ARG A 32 -8.19 -14.52 15.29
C ARG A 32 -9.21 -15.58 15.70
N LEU A 33 -10.47 -15.20 15.90
CA LEU A 33 -11.55 -16.13 16.23
C LEU A 33 -11.88 -17.08 15.07
N LEU A 34 -11.79 -16.64 13.82
CA LEU A 34 -12.09 -17.46 12.64
C LEU A 34 -10.97 -18.44 12.29
N VAL A 35 -9.71 -18.05 12.44
CA VAL A 35 -8.55 -18.92 12.18
C VAL A 35 -8.50 -20.07 13.20
N GLY A 36 -8.85 -19.78 14.46
CA GLY A 36 -8.90 -20.78 15.52
C GLY A 36 -7.59 -21.54 15.68
N LYS A 37 -7.67 -22.85 16.02
CA LYS A 37 -6.50 -23.69 16.29
C LYS A 37 -5.82 -24.25 15.03
N ILE A 38 -6.48 -24.17 13.87
CA ILE A 38 -5.97 -24.75 12.61
C ILE A 38 -4.81 -23.91 12.06
N GLY A 39 -4.83 -22.60 12.30
CA GLY A 39 -3.71 -21.72 11.93
C GLY A 39 -3.54 -21.49 10.43
N ALA A 40 -4.54 -21.84 9.61
CA ALA A 40 -4.50 -21.71 8.15
C ALA A 40 -4.83 -20.27 7.69
N LEU A 41 -3.98 -19.32 8.11
CA LEU A 41 -4.05 -17.91 7.77
C LEU A 41 -2.98 -17.57 6.74
N THR A 42 -3.36 -16.82 5.71
CA THR A 42 -2.44 -16.09 4.85
C THR A 42 -2.85 -14.61 4.89
N ALA A 43 -1.98 -13.77 5.44
CA ALA A 43 -2.19 -12.34 5.49
C ALA A 43 -1.19 -11.66 4.55
N VAL A 44 -1.68 -10.70 3.77
CA VAL A 44 -0.89 -9.85 2.89
C VAL A 44 -1.07 -8.41 3.36
N GLY A 45 0.02 -7.67 3.46
CA GLY A 45 -0.02 -6.28 3.87
C GLY A 45 1.33 -5.59 3.76
N ASP A 46 1.28 -4.26 3.81
CA ASP A 46 2.44 -3.38 3.69
C ASP A 46 2.36 -2.26 4.73
N ASP A 47 3.30 -2.25 5.68
CA ASP A 47 3.40 -1.23 6.74
C ASP A 47 3.53 0.20 6.19
N HIS A 48 4.21 0.37 5.05
CA HIS A 48 4.39 1.67 4.40
C HIS A 48 3.15 2.17 3.64
N GLN A 49 2.10 1.35 3.53
CA GLN A 49 0.85 1.69 2.84
C GLN A 49 -0.33 1.92 3.80
N SER A 50 -0.12 1.88 5.11
CA SER A 50 -1.18 2.15 6.08
C SER A 50 -1.54 3.64 6.13
N ILE A 51 -2.60 4.02 5.43
CA ILE A 51 -3.11 5.42 5.39
C ILE A 51 -4.45 5.60 6.13
N TYR A 52 -5.02 4.52 6.69
CA TYR A 52 -6.33 4.56 7.38
C TYR A 52 -6.24 4.69 8.90
N ALA A 53 -5.14 5.19 9.45
CA ALA A 53 -4.98 5.42 10.90
C ALA A 53 -6.12 6.25 11.51
N TRP A 54 -6.65 7.24 10.77
CA TRP A 54 -7.80 8.06 11.18
C TRP A 54 -9.11 7.27 11.34
N ARG A 55 -9.22 6.07 10.76
CA ARG A 55 -10.34 5.14 10.95
C ARG A 55 -10.08 4.10 12.05
N GLY A 56 -8.97 4.23 12.78
CA GLY A 56 -8.56 3.29 13.82
C GLY A 56 -7.84 2.04 13.29
N ALA A 57 -7.31 2.09 12.06
CA ALA A 57 -6.37 1.10 11.58
C ALA A 57 -5.10 1.10 12.46
N LYS A 58 -4.56 -0.09 12.71
CA LYS A 58 -3.37 -0.29 13.54
C LYS A 58 -2.33 -1.08 12.75
N PRO A 59 -1.34 -0.42 12.12
CA PRO A 59 -0.26 -1.11 11.41
C PRO A 59 0.47 -2.13 12.28
N GLU A 60 0.47 -1.92 13.61
CA GLU A 60 1.05 -2.85 14.58
C GLU A 60 0.43 -4.24 14.51
N ASN A 61 -0.83 -4.37 14.05
CA ASN A 61 -1.48 -5.66 13.87
C ASN A 61 -0.69 -6.57 12.91
N LEU A 62 -0.02 -6.01 11.90
CA LEU A 62 0.81 -6.78 10.97
C LEU A 62 2.03 -7.38 11.68
N ASN A 63 2.64 -6.65 12.62
CA ASN A 63 3.75 -7.14 13.42
C ASN A 63 3.28 -8.17 14.46
N ARG A 64 2.13 -7.92 15.10
CA ARG A 64 1.53 -8.83 16.11
C ARG A 64 1.17 -10.20 15.55
N LEU A 65 0.92 -10.34 14.24
CA LEU A 65 0.70 -11.64 13.61
C LEU A 65 1.84 -12.62 13.91
N ALA A 66 3.09 -12.16 13.93
CA ALA A 66 4.24 -13.01 14.23
C ALA A 66 4.22 -13.54 15.67
N ASP A 67 3.69 -12.74 16.61
CA ASP A 67 3.58 -13.11 18.02
C ASP A 67 2.41 -14.07 18.26
N ASP A 68 1.25 -13.79 17.65
CA ASP A 68 0.01 -14.55 17.87
C ASP A 68 -0.05 -15.87 17.09
N PHE A 69 0.67 -15.94 15.96
CA PHE A 69 0.76 -17.13 15.13
C PHE A 69 2.24 -17.46 14.88
N PRO A 70 2.94 -18.08 15.86
CA PRO A 70 4.38 -18.31 15.78
C PRO A 70 4.81 -19.26 14.65
N ASN A 71 3.87 -20.03 14.09
CA ASN A 71 4.10 -20.89 12.94
C ASN A 71 3.96 -20.16 11.59
N LEU A 72 3.66 -18.85 11.58
CA LEU A 72 3.58 -18.08 10.34
C LEU A 72 4.95 -17.99 9.69
N HIS A 73 4.97 -18.29 8.40
CA HIS A 73 6.15 -18.07 7.57
C HIS A 73 6.09 -16.67 6.94
N ARG A 74 7.00 -15.78 7.36
CA ARG A 74 7.09 -14.42 6.82
C ARG A 74 7.89 -14.41 5.52
N ILE A 75 7.22 -14.05 4.42
CA ILE A 75 7.84 -13.88 3.11
C ILE A 75 7.85 -12.38 2.78
N LYS A 76 9.02 -11.83 2.46
CA LYS A 76 9.15 -10.45 1.96
C LYS A 76 9.14 -10.47 0.43
N LEU A 77 8.28 -9.67 -0.19
CA LEU A 77 8.22 -9.48 -1.63
C LEU A 77 8.82 -8.12 -1.98
N GLU A 78 10.03 -8.12 -2.55
CA GLU A 78 10.79 -6.89 -2.85
C GLU A 78 10.78 -6.53 -4.34
N GLN A 79 10.45 -7.48 -5.20
CA GLN A 79 10.34 -7.25 -6.63
C GLN A 79 8.98 -6.62 -6.97
N ASN A 80 9.04 -5.44 -7.58
CA ASN A 80 7.88 -4.70 -8.04
C ASN A 80 7.66 -4.92 -9.55
N TYR A 81 6.48 -5.43 -9.86
CA TYR A 81 6.05 -5.73 -11.22
C TYR A 81 5.16 -4.65 -11.85
N ARG A 82 4.90 -3.54 -11.13
CA ARG A 82 3.97 -2.48 -11.56
C ARG A 82 4.68 -1.28 -12.17
N SER A 83 5.81 -0.90 -11.60
CA SER A 83 6.43 0.41 -11.78
C SER A 83 7.89 0.26 -12.20
N VAL A 84 8.33 1.18 -13.06
CA VAL A 84 9.74 1.31 -13.49
C VAL A 84 10.64 1.80 -12.34
N ASN A 85 11.94 1.55 -12.46
CA ASN A 85 12.91 1.91 -11.44
C ASN A 85 13.00 3.41 -11.15
N SER A 86 12.68 4.31 -12.09
CA SER A 86 12.61 5.74 -11.78
C SER A 86 11.58 6.03 -10.68
N VAL A 87 10.37 5.45 -10.78
CA VAL A 87 9.29 5.58 -9.79
C VAL A 87 9.71 4.97 -8.46
N LEU A 88 10.26 3.76 -8.48
CA LEU A 88 10.69 3.08 -7.26
C LEU A 88 11.82 3.80 -6.54
N LYS A 89 12.77 4.41 -7.27
CA LYS A 89 13.81 5.24 -6.65
C LYS A 89 13.23 6.41 -5.87
N ALA A 90 12.27 7.13 -6.46
CA ALA A 90 11.60 8.23 -5.78
C ALA A 90 10.82 7.75 -4.54
N ALA A 91 10.08 6.65 -4.67
CA ALA A 91 9.31 6.06 -3.57
C ALA A 91 10.22 5.57 -2.42
N ASN A 92 11.27 4.80 -2.74
CA ASN A 92 12.23 4.29 -1.75
C ASN A 92 12.96 5.44 -1.03
N HIS A 93 13.32 6.52 -1.73
CA HIS A 93 13.93 7.69 -1.09
C HIS A 93 12.97 8.40 -0.13
N LEU A 94 11.68 8.52 -0.49
CA LEU A 94 10.68 9.11 0.39
C LEU A 94 10.45 8.26 1.63
N ILE A 95 10.32 6.94 1.45
CA ILE A 95 10.11 5.98 2.52
C ILE A 95 11.31 5.93 3.46
N ALA A 96 12.55 6.05 2.96
CA ALA A 96 13.76 6.05 3.78
C ALA A 96 13.85 7.22 4.77
N LEU A 97 12.99 8.24 4.65
CA LEU A 97 12.87 9.31 5.64
C LEU A 97 12.06 8.89 6.87
N ASP A 98 11.24 7.85 6.77
CA ASP A 98 10.54 7.25 7.89
C ASP A 98 11.47 6.26 8.61
N THR A 99 11.72 6.52 9.89
CA THR A 99 12.60 5.71 10.74
C THR A 99 11.83 4.69 11.59
N THR A 100 10.50 4.68 11.50
CA THR A 100 9.63 3.88 12.38
C THR A 100 9.24 2.52 11.78
N THR A 101 9.43 2.34 10.48
CA THR A 101 8.98 1.19 9.71
C THR A 101 10.11 0.22 9.36
N ALA A 102 9.76 -1.02 9.00
CA ALA A 102 10.74 -2.06 8.75
C ALA A 102 11.48 -1.81 7.43
N SER A 103 12.81 -1.93 7.43
CA SER A 103 13.57 -1.72 6.20
C SER A 103 13.20 -2.73 5.10
N LYS A 104 12.76 -2.19 3.97
CA LYS A 104 12.58 -2.91 2.71
C LYS A 104 12.99 -2.01 1.56
N GLN A 105 13.56 -2.57 0.50
CA GLN A 105 13.85 -1.83 -0.72
C GLN A 105 13.23 -2.52 -1.92
N LEU A 106 12.37 -1.79 -2.64
CA LEU A 106 11.71 -2.33 -3.81
C LEU A 106 12.57 -2.12 -5.06
N TRP A 107 12.59 -3.11 -5.95
CA TRP A 107 13.31 -3.08 -7.23
C TRP A 107 12.46 -3.62 -8.39
N SER A 108 12.79 -3.32 -9.65
CA SER A 108 12.02 -3.78 -10.82
C SER A 108 12.89 -4.19 -12.02
N ASP A 109 12.43 -5.20 -12.76
CA ASP A 109 13.02 -5.65 -14.03
C ASP A 109 12.49 -4.91 -15.27
N ILE A 110 11.49 -4.03 -15.13
CA ILE A 110 10.89 -3.31 -16.26
C ILE A 110 11.88 -2.28 -16.86
N GLY A 111 12.94 -1.94 -16.12
CA GLY A 111 13.95 -0.96 -16.50
C GLY A 111 13.73 0.42 -15.87
N MET A 112 14.50 1.42 -16.33
CA MET A 112 14.50 2.75 -15.71
C MET A 112 13.25 3.59 -15.99
N GLY A 113 12.63 3.44 -17.17
CA GLY A 113 11.51 4.27 -17.60
C GLY A 113 11.87 5.75 -17.81
N GLU A 114 10.86 6.59 -18.01
CA GLU A 114 11.06 8.03 -18.21
C GLU A 114 11.33 8.75 -16.87
N PRO A 115 12.11 9.86 -16.88
CA PRO A 115 12.30 10.70 -15.71
C PRO A 115 11.00 11.37 -15.25
N HIS A 116 10.87 11.57 -13.93
CA HIS A 116 9.75 12.29 -13.34
C HIS A 116 9.74 13.75 -13.80
N ARG A 117 8.55 14.25 -14.13
CA ARG A 117 8.34 15.67 -14.42
C ARG A 117 7.54 16.30 -13.29
N VAL A 118 8.07 17.39 -12.76
CA VAL A 118 7.40 18.22 -11.76
C VAL A 118 7.09 19.55 -12.42
N ILE A 119 5.79 19.85 -12.54
CA ILE A 119 5.31 21.11 -13.10
C ILE A 119 4.84 21.97 -11.93
N VAL A 120 5.42 23.16 -11.82
CA VAL A 120 5.01 24.19 -10.87
C VAL A 120 4.07 25.13 -11.60
N ALA A 121 2.79 25.14 -11.23
CA ALA A 121 1.80 26.01 -11.82
C ALA A 121 1.44 27.16 -10.87
N ALA A 122 1.25 28.35 -11.43
CA ALA A 122 0.61 29.47 -10.73
C ALA A 122 -0.89 29.15 -10.52
N THR A 123 -1.44 29.55 -9.38
CA THR A 123 -2.89 29.53 -9.16
C THR A 123 -3.54 30.64 -10.00
N ALA A 124 -4.75 30.39 -10.52
CA ALA A 124 -5.51 31.38 -11.28
C ALA A 124 -6.03 32.55 -10.41
N GLU A 125 -5.95 32.39 -9.08
CA GLU A 125 -6.31 33.39 -8.08
C GLU A 125 -5.03 33.81 -7.33
N GLU A 126 -4.82 35.12 -7.28
CA GLU A 126 -3.80 35.90 -6.53
C GLU A 126 -2.45 36.26 -7.23
N PRO A 127 -2.20 37.58 -7.47
CA PRO A 127 -0.92 38.13 -7.90
C PRO A 127 0.12 38.32 -6.76
N SER A 128 -0.20 38.01 -5.50
CA SER A 128 0.71 38.25 -4.37
C SER A 128 0.45 37.26 -3.22
N ALA A 129 1.43 36.38 -2.96
CA ALA A 129 1.55 35.40 -1.87
C ALA A 129 1.00 33.98 -2.14
N SER A 130 1.91 33.11 -2.60
CA SER A 130 1.93 31.62 -2.66
C SER A 130 0.69 30.84 -2.17
N PRO A 131 0.13 30.00 -3.06
CA PRO A 131 0.43 28.57 -2.97
C PRO A 131 0.75 27.96 -4.33
N ARG A 132 1.97 27.45 -4.49
CA ARG A 132 2.38 26.71 -5.70
C ARG A 132 1.67 25.35 -5.73
N LYS A 133 0.85 25.10 -6.75
CA LYS A 133 0.36 23.75 -7.03
C LYS A 133 1.45 22.98 -7.75
N PHE A 134 1.94 21.91 -7.12
CA PHE A 134 2.83 20.96 -7.75
C PHE A 134 1.99 19.88 -8.43
N CYS A 135 2.09 19.82 -9.76
CA CYS A 135 1.60 18.68 -10.51
C CYS A 135 2.79 17.78 -10.80
N ILE A 136 2.86 16.62 -10.14
CA ILE A 136 3.80 15.56 -10.49
C ILE A 136 3.07 14.66 -11.49
N GLY A 137 3.58 14.60 -12.72
CA GLY A 137 2.95 13.77 -13.74
C GLY A 137 3.69 13.77 -15.06
N THR A 138 3.72 12.63 -15.70
CA THR A 138 4.09 12.48 -17.11
C THR A 138 2.89 12.84 -17.98
N PHE A 139 2.56 14.13 -18.08
CA PHE A 139 1.69 14.60 -19.17
C PHE A 139 2.50 14.59 -20.47
N ALA A 140 2.67 13.40 -21.04
CA ALA A 140 3.29 13.24 -22.33
C ALA A 140 2.23 13.53 -23.41
N ARG A 141 2.03 14.81 -23.77
CA ARG A 141 1.84 15.09 -25.20
C ARG A 141 3.21 14.91 -25.85
N LYS A 142 3.54 13.68 -26.24
CA LYS A 142 4.65 13.46 -27.16
C LYS A 142 4.20 14.05 -28.51
N PRO A 143 4.95 14.99 -29.11
CA PRO A 143 4.53 15.65 -30.35
C PRO A 143 4.45 14.71 -31.56
N ASN A 144 4.82 13.41 -31.43
CA ASN A 144 4.87 12.46 -32.54
C ASN A 144 4.61 10.98 -32.16
N THR A 145 3.90 10.69 -31.06
CA THR A 145 3.49 9.29 -30.75
C THR A 145 2.02 9.25 -30.37
N ALA A 146 1.37 8.12 -30.69
CA ALA A 146 -0.02 7.82 -30.38
C ALA A 146 -0.40 8.30 -28.96
N THR A 147 -1.44 9.12 -28.88
CA THR A 147 -2.00 9.63 -27.63
C THR A 147 -2.36 8.44 -26.74
N LEU A 148 -1.85 8.41 -25.51
CA LEU A 148 -2.30 7.40 -24.53
C LEU A 148 -3.82 7.54 -24.35
N PRO A 149 -4.58 6.43 -24.39
CA PRO A 149 -6.01 6.49 -24.12
C PRO A 149 -6.27 7.03 -22.71
N CYS A 150 -7.36 7.77 -22.53
CA CYS A 150 -7.72 8.38 -21.24
C CYS A 150 -7.79 7.36 -20.09
N CYS A 151 -8.15 6.10 -20.38
CA CYS A 151 -8.18 5.01 -19.39
C CYS A 151 -6.81 4.62 -18.81
N PHE A 152 -5.70 5.09 -19.39
CA PHE A 152 -4.35 4.89 -18.87
C PHE A 152 -3.84 6.06 -18.01
N VAL A 153 -4.67 7.09 -17.80
CA VAL A 153 -4.30 8.29 -17.04
C VAL A 153 -5.20 8.42 -15.81
N ALA A 154 -4.59 8.60 -14.65
CA ALA A 154 -5.27 8.90 -13.40
C ALA A 154 -4.74 10.21 -12.80
N ILE A 155 -5.63 10.98 -12.16
CA ILE A 155 -5.27 12.20 -11.41
C ILE A 155 -5.60 11.93 -9.95
N ILE A 156 -4.58 11.98 -9.09
CA ILE A 156 -4.72 11.80 -7.64
C ILE A 156 -4.59 13.17 -6.98
N ARG A 157 -5.50 13.49 -6.06
CA ARG A 157 -5.46 14.72 -5.25
C ARG A 157 -5.66 14.35 -3.78
N PRO A 158 -5.06 15.10 -2.83
CA PRO A 158 -5.43 15.00 -1.43
C PRO A 158 -6.95 15.23 -1.28
N VAL A 159 -7.56 14.45 -0.39
CA VAL A 159 -8.97 14.64 0.04
C VAL A 159 -9.00 15.66 1.16
#